data_AF-A0A1V6M3N8-F1
#
_entry.id   AF-A0A1V6M3N8-F1
#
_cell.length_a   1.000
_cell.length_b   1.000
_cell.length_c   1.000
_cell.angle_alpha   90.00
_cell.angle_beta   90.00
_cell.angle_gamma   90.00
#
_symmetry.space_group_name_H-M   'P 1'
#
loop_
_entity.id
_entity.type
_entity.pdbx_description
1 polymer ?
#
loop_
_entity_poly.entity_id
_entity_poly.type
_entity_poly.pdbx_seq_one_letter_code
_entity_poly.pdbx_strand_id
1 'polypeptide(L)'
;IQFSAKANGKSVSQVVKDLLNAFNPDTLEDLRAKVEQENSGAAPAEKKAKFNRLKTELQNNAAKVFTGELNEYIENVRKAHEQKIDMQNPDTVINVGWDSDNKTKAETLVRDFKTWIEQHKDEIIALQIFYAQPYRRRELTYAMIKGVLERLKAEKPVLAPIQVWRAYEQLEKANGSPRNELIALVSLIRKVLGVDKTLTAYDKTVDKNFQNWVFKKQAGALKFTEEQMRWLRMIKDHIATSIHLDADDLDYTPFDAAGGKGKMFQLFGDKMDEIINELNEALAA
;
A
#
# COMPACT_ATOMS: atom_id res chain seq x y z
N ILE A 1 -12.43 -11.83 5.50
CA ILE A 1 -13.37 -12.86 6.03
C ILE A 1 -12.94 -13.38 7.42
N GLN A 2 -11.64 -13.57 7.71
CA GLN A 2 -11.21 -14.08 9.03
C GLN A 2 -11.40 -13.12 10.23
N PHE A 3 -11.18 -11.81 10.05
CA PHE A 3 -11.33 -10.84 11.15
C PHE A 3 -12.76 -10.78 11.72
N SER A 4 -13.77 -10.64 10.85
CA SER A 4 -15.16 -10.49 11.29
C SER A 4 -15.69 -11.72 12.02
N ALA A 5 -15.27 -12.93 11.62
CA ALA A 5 -15.60 -14.15 12.33
C ALA A 5 -15.04 -14.15 13.78
N LYS A 6 -13.84 -13.61 13.98
CA LYS A 6 -13.18 -13.50 15.29
C LYS A 6 -13.62 -12.28 16.11
N ALA A 7 -14.28 -11.30 15.47
CA ALA A 7 -14.77 -10.07 16.09
C ALA A 7 -16.31 -10.05 16.28
N ASN A 8 -16.92 -11.22 16.53
CA ASN A 8 -18.38 -11.37 16.72
C ASN A 8 -19.23 -10.79 15.58
N GLY A 9 -18.78 -10.97 14.33
CA GLY A 9 -19.45 -10.48 13.13
C GLY A 9 -19.20 -9.01 12.80
N LYS A 10 -18.47 -8.26 13.64
CA LYS A 10 -18.13 -6.86 13.37
C LYS A 10 -17.00 -6.74 12.35
N SER A 11 -17.13 -5.80 11.43
CA SER A 11 -16.04 -5.37 10.55
C SER A 11 -15.00 -4.55 11.32
N VAL A 12 -13.80 -4.42 10.77
CA VAL A 12 -12.72 -3.60 11.34
C VAL A 12 -13.21 -2.16 11.57
N SER A 13 -13.87 -1.55 10.59
CA SER A 13 -14.40 -0.19 10.69
C SER A 13 -15.43 -0.03 11.81
N GLN A 14 -16.27 -1.03 12.04
CA GLN A 14 -17.24 -1.01 13.16
C GLN A 14 -16.54 -1.12 14.51
N VAL A 15 -15.55 -2.00 14.65
CA VAL A 15 -14.76 -2.13 15.89
C VAL A 15 -14.03 -0.82 16.21
N VAL A 16 -13.41 -0.20 15.20
CA VAL A 16 -12.70 1.07 15.35
C VAL A 16 -13.68 2.20 15.72
N LYS A 17 -14.83 2.27 15.04
CA LYS A 17 -15.87 3.26 15.35
C LYS A 17 -16.40 3.12 16.78
N ASP A 18 -16.64 1.90 17.24
CA ASP A 18 -17.11 1.64 18.61
C ASP A 18 -16.07 2.05 19.66
N LEU A 19 -14.78 1.78 19.40
CA LEU A 19 -13.69 2.22 20.26
C LEU A 19 -13.58 3.75 20.32
N LEU A 20 -13.63 4.43 19.17
CA LEU A 20 -13.57 5.89 19.11
C LEU A 20 -14.76 6.52 19.84
N ASN A 21 -15.97 6.03 19.58
CA ASN A 21 -17.19 6.55 20.21
C ASN A 21 -17.21 6.34 21.73
N ALA A 22 -16.57 5.29 22.25
CA ALA A 22 -16.49 5.04 23.69
C ALA A 22 -15.68 6.11 24.47
N PHE A 23 -14.86 6.90 23.76
CA PHE A 23 -14.06 7.99 24.33
C PHE A 23 -14.34 9.36 23.68
N ASN A 24 -15.20 9.42 22.67
CA ASN A 24 -15.56 10.65 21.98
C ASN A 24 -16.31 11.62 22.93
N PRO A 25 -15.84 12.87 23.11
CA PRO A 25 -16.51 13.89 23.92
C PRO A 25 -17.99 14.09 23.58
N ASP A 26 -18.34 14.15 22.30
CA ASP A 26 -19.71 14.41 21.84
C ASP A 26 -20.65 13.27 22.24
N THR A 27 -20.20 12.02 22.07
CA THR A 27 -20.96 10.83 22.47
C THR A 27 -21.15 10.76 23.99
N LEU A 28 -20.16 11.22 24.76
CA LEU A 28 -20.25 11.27 26.22
C LEU A 28 -21.14 12.42 26.70
N GLU A 29 -21.19 13.55 25.98
CA GLU A 29 -22.12 14.64 26.26
C GLU A 29 -23.57 14.23 25.99
N ASP A 30 -23.85 13.56 24.86
CA ASP A 30 -25.17 13.01 24.55
C ASP A 30 -25.64 12.02 25.63
N LEU A 31 -24.74 11.14 26.07
CA LEU A 31 -25.02 10.19 27.15
C LEU A 31 -25.32 10.91 28.47
N ARG A 32 -24.61 12.02 28.75
CA ARG A 32 -24.82 12.84 29.94
C ARG A 32 -26.16 13.58 29.89
N ALA A 33 -26.49 14.16 28.74
CA ALA A 33 -27.77 14.83 28.51
C ALA A 33 -28.95 13.85 28.67
N LYS A 34 -28.81 12.62 28.15
CA LYS A 34 -29.81 11.55 28.32
C LYS A 34 -30.02 11.19 29.80
N VAL A 35 -28.95 11.05 30.58
CA VAL A 35 -29.04 10.78 32.03
C VAL A 35 -29.72 11.94 32.75
N GLU A 36 -29.44 13.18 32.36
CA GLU A 36 -30.05 14.38 32.94
C GLU A 36 -31.56 14.45 32.68
N GLN A 37 -31.97 14.13 31.45
CA GLN A 37 -33.37 14.13 31.01
C GLN A 37 -34.19 13.02 31.67
N GLU A 38 -33.66 11.79 31.72
CA GLU A 38 -34.36 10.62 32.26
C GLU A 38 -34.43 10.60 33.79
N ASN A 39 -33.60 11.39 34.48
CA ASN A 39 -33.51 11.39 35.95
C ASN A 39 -33.65 12.80 36.52
N SER A 40 -34.46 13.65 35.90
CA SER A 40 -34.58 15.09 36.20
C SER A 40 -34.73 15.42 37.69
N GLY A 41 -35.47 14.60 38.46
CA GLY A 41 -35.68 14.76 39.91
C GLY A 41 -34.64 14.13 40.84
N ALA A 42 -33.61 13.44 40.32
CA ALA A 42 -32.58 12.78 41.13
C ALA A 42 -31.47 13.76 41.58
N ALA A 43 -30.82 13.45 42.70
CA ALA A 43 -29.72 14.27 43.21
C ALA A 43 -28.53 14.27 42.22
N PRO A 44 -27.74 15.36 42.13
CA PRO A 44 -26.60 15.45 41.22
C PRO A 44 -25.57 14.32 41.40
N ALA A 45 -25.40 13.82 42.63
CA ALA A 45 -24.51 12.70 42.93
C ALA A 45 -24.99 11.38 42.31
N GLU A 46 -26.30 11.12 42.32
CA GLU A 46 -26.91 9.92 41.73
C GLU A 46 -26.84 9.93 40.21
N LYS A 47 -27.10 11.09 39.59
CA LYS A 47 -26.94 11.30 38.14
C LYS A 47 -25.50 11.05 37.69
N LYS A 48 -24.52 11.57 38.45
CA LYS A 48 -23.09 11.35 38.18
C LYS A 48 -22.69 9.87 38.30
N ALA A 49 -23.19 9.17 39.31
CA ALA A 49 -22.94 7.74 39.48
C ALA A 49 -23.53 6.92 38.31
N LYS A 50 -24.76 7.25 37.88
CA LYS A 50 -25.43 6.59 36.74
C LYS A 50 -24.72 6.84 35.42
N PHE A 51 -24.28 8.08 35.18
CA PHE A 51 -23.46 8.43 34.02
C PHE A 51 -22.16 7.62 33.97
N ASN A 52 -21.42 7.57 35.10
CA ASN A 52 -20.18 6.80 35.16
C ASN A 52 -20.39 5.32 34.87
N ARG A 53 -21.49 4.74 35.38
CA ARG A 53 -21.84 3.33 35.10
C ARG A 53 -22.09 3.09 33.61
N LEU A 54 -22.89 3.93 32.96
CA LEU A 54 -23.19 3.81 31.53
C LEU A 54 -21.96 4.05 30.65
N LYS A 55 -21.10 4.99 31.05
CA LYS A 55 -19.80 5.23 30.39
C LYS A 55 -18.90 3.99 30.46
N THR A 56 -18.75 3.40 31.63
CA THR A 56 -17.97 2.16 31.80
C THR A 56 -18.58 1.00 31.01
N GLU A 57 -19.90 0.90 30.93
CA GLU A 57 -20.57 -0.11 30.12
C GLU A 57 -20.32 0.06 28.62
N LEU A 58 -20.38 1.30 28.11
CA LEU A 58 -20.04 1.64 26.73
C LEU A 58 -18.60 1.24 26.39
N GLN A 59 -17.65 1.58 27.27
CA GLN A 59 -16.24 1.23 27.12
C GLN A 59 -16.00 -0.28 27.14
N ASN A 60 -16.63 -0.99 28.08
CA ASN A 60 -16.53 -2.44 28.16
C ASN A 60 -17.14 -3.11 26.92
N ASN A 61 -18.26 -2.60 26.39
CA ASN A 61 -18.87 -3.14 25.18
C ASN A 61 -18.01 -2.93 23.93
N ALA A 62 -17.31 -1.80 23.83
CA ALA A 62 -16.32 -1.59 22.77
C ALA A 62 -15.11 -2.54 22.91
N ALA A 63 -14.67 -2.82 24.14
CA ALA A 63 -13.54 -3.71 24.40
C ALA A 63 -13.86 -5.21 24.26
N LYS A 64 -15.13 -5.62 24.39
CA LYS A 64 -15.56 -7.05 24.39
C LYS A 64 -15.11 -7.87 23.18
N VAL A 65 -14.90 -7.23 22.03
CA VAL A 65 -14.46 -7.92 20.81
C VAL A 65 -13.00 -8.36 20.87
N PHE A 66 -12.16 -7.73 21.71
CA PHE A 66 -10.75 -8.07 21.87
C PHE A 66 -10.56 -9.30 22.76
N THR A 67 -10.86 -10.46 22.17
CA THR A 67 -10.61 -11.77 22.77
C THR A 67 -9.17 -12.22 22.50
N GLY A 68 -8.69 -13.22 23.24
CA GLY A 68 -7.35 -13.79 23.02
C GLY A 68 -7.11 -14.21 21.56
N GLU A 69 -8.12 -14.83 20.93
CA GLU A 69 -8.04 -15.23 19.52
C GLU A 69 -7.96 -14.05 18.54
N LEU A 70 -8.73 -12.98 18.76
CA LEU A 70 -8.68 -11.80 17.91
C LEU A 70 -7.36 -11.06 18.09
N ASN A 71 -6.88 -10.95 19.33
CA ASN A 71 -5.61 -10.31 19.65
C ASN A 71 -4.43 -11.06 19.01
N GLU A 72 -4.43 -12.39 19.08
CA GLU A 72 -3.41 -13.21 18.43
C GLU A 72 -3.47 -13.08 16.89
N TYR A 73 -4.67 -13.04 16.31
CA TYR A 73 -4.83 -12.77 14.88
C TYR A 73 -4.28 -11.38 14.50
N ILE A 74 -4.60 -10.34 15.25
CA ILE A 74 -4.10 -8.97 15.02
C ILE A 74 -2.57 -8.94 15.14
N GLU A 75 -2.00 -9.57 16.17
CA GLU A 75 -0.55 -9.65 16.36
C GLU A 75 0.15 -10.43 15.23
N ASN A 76 -0.45 -11.51 14.73
CA ASN A 76 0.12 -12.28 13.63
C ASN A 76 0.04 -11.53 12.29
N VAL A 77 -1.06 -10.82 12.03
CA VAL A 77 -1.15 -9.90 10.88
C VAL A 77 -0.11 -8.78 11.02
N ARG A 78 0.02 -8.17 12.20
CA ARG A 78 1.03 -7.14 12.47
C ARG A 78 2.44 -7.69 12.23
N LYS A 79 2.79 -8.85 12.77
CA LYS A 79 4.10 -9.52 12.55
C LYS A 79 4.36 -9.80 11.08
N ALA A 80 3.36 -10.26 10.32
CA ALA A 80 3.52 -10.50 8.88
C ALA A 80 3.79 -9.21 8.09
N HIS A 81 3.27 -8.05 8.55
CA HIS A 81 3.47 -6.75 7.90
C HIS A 81 4.65 -5.94 8.46
N GLU A 82 5.04 -6.13 9.74
CA GLU A 82 6.15 -5.44 10.42
C GLU A 82 7.47 -6.23 10.38
N GLN A 83 7.46 -7.50 9.98
CA GLN A 83 8.70 -8.19 9.64
C GLN A 83 9.33 -7.50 8.43
N LYS A 84 10.26 -6.58 8.72
CA LYS A 84 11.24 -6.10 7.77
C LYS A 84 12.19 -7.27 7.49
N ILE A 85 11.75 -8.19 6.65
CA ILE A 85 12.61 -9.25 6.12
C ILE A 85 13.74 -8.52 5.41
N ASP A 86 14.97 -8.65 5.92
CA ASP A 86 16.14 -8.30 5.13
C ASP A 86 16.19 -9.26 3.93
N MET A 87 15.57 -8.83 2.83
CA MET A 87 15.58 -9.56 1.57
C MET A 87 16.90 -9.34 0.80
N GLN A 88 17.78 -8.46 1.29
CA GLN A 88 19.03 -8.12 0.61
C GLN A 88 20.09 -9.19 0.84
N ASN A 89 20.10 -9.84 2.01
CA ASN A 89 21.10 -10.87 2.34
C ASN A 89 20.44 -12.20 2.74
N PRO A 90 20.39 -13.21 1.85
CA PRO A 90 20.04 -14.55 2.27
C PRO A 90 21.17 -15.15 3.13
N ASP A 91 20.89 -15.50 4.38
CA ASP A 91 21.80 -16.23 5.31
C ASP A 91 22.06 -17.70 4.91
N THR A 92 21.68 -18.09 3.68
CA THR A 92 21.80 -19.46 3.17
C THR A 92 22.51 -19.46 1.82
N VAL A 93 23.47 -20.37 1.66
CA VAL A 93 24.10 -20.67 0.36
C VAL A 93 23.00 -21.10 -0.60
N ILE A 94 22.72 -20.25 -1.59
CA ILE A 94 21.61 -20.45 -2.53
C ILE A 94 21.97 -21.43 -3.65
N ASN A 95 23.27 -21.68 -3.90
CA ASN A 95 23.72 -22.66 -4.88
C ASN A 95 25.19 -23.05 -4.70
N VAL A 96 25.49 -24.32 -4.98
CA VAL A 96 26.84 -24.88 -5.16
C VAL A 96 26.87 -25.53 -6.54
N GLY A 97 27.68 -25.00 -7.46
CA GLY A 97 27.77 -25.49 -8.83
C GLY A 97 28.76 -24.69 -9.68
N TRP A 98 29.22 -25.27 -10.80
CA TRP A 98 30.15 -24.64 -11.73
C TRP A 98 29.52 -23.42 -12.41
N ASP A 99 30.34 -22.41 -12.71
CA ASP A 99 29.89 -21.10 -13.22
C ASP A 99 29.06 -21.18 -14.53
N SER A 100 29.39 -22.14 -15.40
CA SER A 100 28.65 -22.40 -16.64
C SER A 100 27.21 -22.88 -16.41
N ASP A 101 26.99 -23.70 -15.38
CA ASP A 101 25.67 -24.25 -15.06
C ASP A 101 24.77 -23.18 -14.43
N ASN A 102 25.37 -22.29 -13.63
CA ASN A 102 24.66 -21.19 -12.99
C ASN A 102 24.18 -20.17 -14.02
N LYS A 103 25.05 -19.79 -14.97
CA LYS A 103 24.68 -18.89 -16.07
C LYS A 103 23.53 -19.47 -16.91
N THR A 104 23.62 -20.75 -17.28
CA THR A 104 22.58 -21.43 -18.08
C THR A 104 21.23 -21.47 -17.36
N LYS A 105 21.23 -21.72 -16.04
CA LYS A 105 20.00 -21.67 -15.22
C LYS A 105 19.41 -20.26 -15.14
N ALA A 106 20.24 -19.24 -14.95
CA ALA A 106 19.80 -17.85 -14.93
C ALA A 106 19.18 -17.43 -16.28
N GLU A 107 19.83 -17.78 -17.40
CA GLU A 107 19.32 -17.53 -18.75
C GLU A 107 17.97 -18.22 -18.97
N THR A 108 17.84 -19.46 -18.50
CA THR A 108 16.59 -20.22 -18.57
C THR A 108 15.48 -19.54 -17.77
N LEU A 109 15.74 -19.15 -16.52
CA LEU A 109 14.74 -18.44 -15.69
C LEU A 109 14.27 -17.14 -16.34
N VAL A 110 15.20 -16.33 -16.85
CA VAL A 110 14.86 -15.07 -17.52
C VAL A 110 14.05 -15.33 -18.80
N ARG A 111 14.42 -16.32 -19.60
CA ARG A 111 13.69 -16.70 -20.81
C ARG A 111 12.29 -17.22 -20.50
N ASP A 112 12.15 -18.08 -19.50
CA ASP A 112 10.90 -18.69 -19.11
C ASP A 112 9.95 -17.63 -18.51
N PHE A 113 10.48 -16.69 -17.74
CA PHE A 113 9.72 -15.52 -17.26
C PHE A 113 9.22 -14.66 -18.43
N LYS A 114 10.08 -14.32 -19.40
CA LYS A 114 9.67 -13.59 -20.61
C LYS A 114 8.56 -14.31 -21.38
N THR A 115 8.71 -15.62 -21.53
CA THR A 115 7.74 -16.47 -22.23
C THR A 115 6.40 -16.47 -21.50
N TRP A 116 6.41 -16.58 -20.17
CA TRP A 116 5.19 -16.55 -19.37
C TRP A 116 4.46 -15.20 -19.48
N ILE A 117 5.18 -14.08 -19.43
CA ILE A 117 4.61 -12.73 -19.62
C ILE A 117 3.95 -12.60 -20.99
N GLU A 118 4.62 -13.06 -22.05
CA GLU A 118 4.09 -12.99 -23.41
C GLU A 118 2.84 -13.85 -23.60
N GLN A 119 2.81 -15.05 -23.02
CA GLN A 119 1.66 -15.97 -23.11
C GLN A 119 0.41 -15.44 -22.42
N HIS A 120 0.56 -14.65 -21.35
CA HIS A 120 -0.55 -14.14 -20.55
C HIS A 120 -0.91 -12.69 -20.85
N LYS A 121 -0.26 -12.07 -21.84
CA LYS A 121 -0.44 -10.65 -22.15
C LYS A 121 -1.88 -10.28 -22.48
N ASP A 122 -2.65 -11.20 -23.07
CA ASP A 122 -4.04 -10.99 -23.50
C ASP A 122 -5.06 -11.44 -22.46
N GLU A 123 -4.66 -12.22 -21.45
CA GLU A 123 -5.55 -12.72 -20.38
C GLU A 123 -5.51 -11.81 -19.15
N ILE A 124 -4.32 -11.31 -18.80
CA ILE A 124 -4.09 -10.54 -17.57
C ILE A 124 -4.15 -9.05 -17.87
N ILE A 125 -5.17 -8.36 -17.33
CA ILE A 125 -5.42 -6.92 -17.55
C ILE A 125 -4.18 -6.06 -17.27
N ALA A 126 -3.45 -6.33 -16.18
CA ALA A 126 -2.22 -5.59 -15.86
C ALA A 126 -1.17 -5.70 -16.98
N LEU A 127 -1.00 -6.89 -17.55
CA LEU A 127 -0.06 -7.10 -18.66
C LEU A 127 -0.58 -6.40 -19.92
N GLN A 128 -1.87 -6.52 -20.25
CA GLN A 128 -2.47 -5.76 -21.35
C GLN A 128 -2.18 -4.26 -21.25
N ILE A 129 -2.30 -3.67 -20.04
CA ILE A 129 -2.00 -2.26 -19.80
C ILE A 129 -0.52 -1.95 -20.11
N PHE A 130 0.41 -2.80 -19.67
CA PHE A 130 1.83 -2.61 -19.97
C PHE A 130 2.17 -2.74 -21.47
N TYR A 131 1.51 -3.65 -22.19
CA TYR A 131 1.66 -3.85 -23.64
C TYR A 131 0.94 -2.77 -24.46
N ALA A 132 -0.03 -2.06 -23.87
CA ALA A 132 -0.76 -0.97 -24.51
C ALA A 132 0.04 0.35 -24.55
N GLN A 133 -0.65 1.47 -24.77
CA GLN A 133 -0.02 2.79 -24.83
C GLN A 133 0.55 3.22 -23.47
N PRO A 134 1.70 3.93 -23.43
CA PRO A 134 2.34 4.37 -22.19
C PRO A 134 1.41 5.08 -21.19
N TYR A 135 0.49 5.91 -21.71
CA TYR A 135 -0.51 6.64 -20.93
C TYR A 135 -1.39 5.74 -20.05
N ARG A 136 -1.73 4.53 -20.52
CA ARG A 136 -2.61 3.60 -19.79
C ARG A 136 -1.96 3.05 -18.54
N ARG A 137 -0.64 3.16 -18.37
CA ARG A 137 0.07 2.65 -17.18
C ARG A 137 -0.40 3.29 -15.88
N ARG A 138 -0.98 4.49 -15.95
CA ARG A 138 -1.62 5.14 -14.80
C ARG A 138 -2.84 4.35 -14.27
N GLU A 139 -3.45 3.50 -15.10
CA GLU A 139 -4.59 2.65 -14.72
C GLU A 139 -4.14 1.41 -13.92
N LEU A 140 -2.83 1.15 -13.83
CA LEU A 140 -2.31 0.03 -13.03
C LEU A 140 -2.61 0.29 -11.57
N THR A 141 -3.18 -0.72 -10.90
CA THR A 141 -3.43 -0.67 -9.47
C THR A 141 -2.66 -1.76 -8.75
N TYR A 142 -2.49 -1.60 -7.43
CA TYR A 142 -1.92 -2.61 -6.56
C TYR A 142 -2.61 -3.97 -6.73
N ALA A 143 -3.94 -3.99 -6.79
CA ALA A 143 -4.73 -5.21 -6.91
C ALA A 143 -4.45 -5.95 -8.23
N MET A 144 -4.30 -5.22 -9.34
CA MET A 144 -3.98 -5.82 -10.64
C MET A 144 -2.61 -6.50 -10.63
N ILE A 145 -1.59 -5.82 -10.11
CA ILE A 145 -0.23 -6.37 -10.03
C ILE A 145 -0.16 -7.54 -9.05
N LYS A 146 -0.88 -7.47 -7.93
CA LYS A 146 -1.04 -8.60 -7.02
C LYS A 146 -1.68 -9.80 -7.70
N GLY A 147 -2.70 -9.59 -8.53
CA GLY A 147 -3.29 -10.66 -9.34
C GLY A 147 -2.27 -11.35 -10.25
N VAL A 148 -1.38 -10.59 -10.90
CA VAL A 148 -0.29 -11.14 -11.72
C VAL A 148 0.65 -11.98 -10.87
N LEU A 149 1.04 -11.48 -9.69
CA LEU A 149 1.95 -12.17 -8.78
C LEU A 149 1.40 -13.52 -8.33
N GLU A 150 0.15 -13.53 -7.84
CA GLU A 150 -0.48 -14.76 -7.36
C GLU A 150 -0.63 -15.79 -8.48
N ARG A 151 -1.00 -15.34 -9.69
CA ARG A 151 -1.12 -16.21 -10.87
C ARG A 151 0.23 -16.82 -11.26
N LEU A 152 1.26 -15.99 -11.35
CA LEU A 152 2.63 -16.42 -11.65
C LEU A 152 3.12 -17.48 -10.67
N LYS A 153 2.91 -17.27 -9.37
CA LYS A 153 3.35 -18.21 -8.33
C LYS A 153 2.54 -19.50 -8.33
N ALA A 154 1.24 -19.43 -8.65
CA ALA A 154 0.40 -20.62 -8.74
C ALA A 154 0.81 -21.53 -9.90
N GLU A 155 1.10 -20.97 -11.08
CA GLU A 155 1.43 -21.75 -12.27
C GLU A 155 2.92 -22.13 -12.36
N LYS A 156 3.79 -21.22 -11.96
CA LYS A 156 5.25 -21.33 -12.11
C LYS A 156 5.95 -20.80 -10.84
N PRO A 157 5.94 -21.55 -9.72
CA PRO A 157 6.58 -21.12 -8.47
C PRO A 157 8.06 -20.75 -8.61
N VAL A 158 8.78 -21.39 -9.54
CA VAL A 158 10.20 -21.12 -9.85
C VAL A 158 10.44 -19.76 -10.50
N LEU A 159 9.39 -19.10 -10.99
CA LEU A 159 9.44 -17.76 -11.58
C LEU A 159 9.06 -16.67 -10.56
N ALA A 160 9.12 -16.97 -9.25
CA ALA A 160 8.89 -15.96 -8.22
C ALA A 160 9.78 -14.71 -8.46
N PRO A 161 9.25 -13.48 -8.40
CA PRO A 161 9.95 -12.27 -8.85
C PRO A 161 11.35 -12.08 -8.28
N ILE A 162 11.56 -12.36 -6.99
CA ILE A 162 12.88 -12.21 -6.36
C ILE A 162 13.91 -13.19 -6.95
N GLN A 163 13.48 -14.39 -7.35
CA GLN A 163 14.36 -15.36 -8.00
C GLN A 163 14.73 -14.91 -9.42
N VAL A 164 13.76 -14.42 -10.17
CA VAL A 164 13.99 -13.87 -11.53
C VAL A 164 14.87 -12.62 -11.47
N TRP A 165 14.69 -11.76 -10.49
CA TRP A 165 15.55 -10.59 -10.26
C TRP A 165 17.02 -11.00 -10.07
N ARG A 166 17.27 -11.98 -9.20
CA ARG A 166 18.62 -12.51 -8.96
C ARG A 166 19.22 -13.15 -10.21
N ALA A 167 18.40 -13.84 -11.00
CA ALA A 167 18.84 -14.37 -12.30
C ALA A 167 19.29 -13.24 -13.23
N TYR A 168 18.55 -12.13 -13.28
CA TYR A 168 18.98 -10.93 -14.00
C TYR A 168 20.28 -10.34 -13.46
N GLU A 169 20.45 -10.22 -12.14
CA GLU A 169 21.70 -9.71 -11.52
C GLU A 169 22.93 -10.54 -11.86
N GLN A 170 22.77 -11.85 -12.10
CA GLN A 170 23.86 -12.73 -12.53
C GLN A 170 24.23 -12.52 -14.00
N LEU A 171 23.28 -12.11 -14.84
CA LEU A 171 23.48 -11.99 -16.30
C LEU A 171 23.84 -10.57 -16.74
N GLU A 172 23.30 -9.56 -16.06
CA GLU A 172 23.50 -8.15 -16.38
C GLU A 172 23.50 -7.27 -15.12
N LYS A 173 23.94 -6.02 -15.25
CA LYS A 173 23.93 -5.07 -14.13
C LYS A 173 22.49 -4.68 -13.80
N ALA A 174 22.08 -4.89 -12.55
CA ALA A 174 20.87 -4.29 -11.99
C ALA A 174 21.19 -3.00 -11.22
N ASN A 175 20.26 -2.05 -11.22
CA ASN A 175 20.39 -0.80 -10.48
C ASN A 175 19.46 -0.76 -9.26
N GLY A 176 20.04 -0.99 -8.08
CA GLY A 176 19.30 -1.09 -6.83
C GLY A 176 18.71 -2.47 -6.61
N SER A 177 17.93 -2.60 -5.55
CA SER A 177 17.25 -3.85 -5.18
C SER A 177 15.79 -3.55 -4.88
N PRO A 178 14.86 -4.44 -5.24
CA PRO A 178 13.44 -4.22 -5.03
C PRO A 178 13.12 -4.27 -3.54
N ARG A 179 12.22 -3.39 -3.08
CA ARG A 179 11.81 -3.32 -1.67
C ARG A 179 10.96 -4.52 -1.24
N ASN A 180 10.19 -5.08 -2.16
CA ASN A 180 9.34 -6.24 -1.95
C ASN A 180 9.09 -6.99 -3.27
N GLU A 181 8.47 -8.16 -3.17
CA GLU A 181 8.21 -9.05 -4.31
C GLU A 181 7.31 -8.42 -5.39
N LEU A 182 6.30 -7.62 -5.01
CA LEU A 182 5.43 -6.92 -5.95
C LEU A 182 6.18 -5.85 -6.75
N ILE A 183 7.01 -5.06 -6.07
CA ILE A 183 7.84 -4.05 -6.71
C ILE A 183 8.89 -4.69 -7.63
N ALA A 184 9.46 -5.83 -7.23
CA ALA A 184 10.31 -6.62 -8.11
C ALA A 184 9.58 -7.01 -9.40
N LEU A 185 8.34 -7.50 -9.29
CA LEU A 185 7.53 -7.90 -10.43
C LEU A 185 7.31 -6.72 -11.41
N VAL A 186 6.97 -5.53 -10.92
CA VAL A 186 6.77 -4.35 -11.77
C VAL A 186 8.03 -4.00 -12.55
N SER A 187 9.17 -3.90 -11.87
CA SER A 187 10.45 -3.62 -12.53
C SER A 187 10.84 -4.70 -13.55
N LEU A 188 10.56 -5.98 -13.25
CA LEU A 188 10.83 -7.09 -14.16
C LEU A 188 9.95 -7.02 -15.41
N ILE A 189 8.64 -6.76 -15.27
CA ILE A 189 7.73 -6.59 -16.41
C ILE A 189 8.20 -5.42 -17.29
N ARG A 190 8.52 -4.27 -16.68
CA ARG A 190 9.04 -3.10 -17.41
C ARG A 190 10.32 -3.42 -18.19
N LYS A 191 11.24 -4.19 -17.60
CA LYS A 191 12.47 -4.64 -18.26
C LYS A 191 12.19 -5.62 -19.40
N VAL A 192 11.30 -6.59 -19.21
CA VAL A 192 10.92 -7.56 -20.24
C VAL A 192 10.31 -6.88 -21.46
N LEU A 193 9.46 -5.88 -21.23
CA LEU A 193 8.75 -5.15 -22.29
C LEU A 193 9.59 -4.01 -22.89
N GLY A 194 10.84 -3.86 -22.47
CA GLY A 194 11.75 -2.85 -23.00
C GLY A 194 11.42 -1.42 -22.60
N VAL A 195 10.54 -1.22 -21.60
CA VAL A 195 10.28 0.10 -21.00
C VAL A 195 11.56 0.61 -20.35
N ASP A 196 12.18 -0.23 -19.53
CA ASP A 196 13.46 0.05 -18.89
C ASP A 196 14.57 -0.74 -19.60
N LYS A 197 15.56 -0.03 -20.15
CA LYS A 197 16.70 -0.66 -20.83
C LYS A 197 17.56 -1.52 -19.90
N THR A 198 17.63 -1.14 -18.63
CA THR A 198 18.40 -1.84 -17.58
C THR A 198 17.45 -2.14 -16.44
N LEU A 199 17.59 -3.33 -15.83
CA LEU A 199 16.77 -3.69 -14.67
C LEU A 199 17.04 -2.70 -13.53
N THR A 200 16.03 -1.88 -13.20
CA THR A 200 16.13 -0.80 -12.22
C THR A 200 15.02 -0.95 -11.20
N ALA A 201 15.34 -0.78 -9.92
CA ALA A 201 14.34 -0.84 -8.86
C ALA A 201 13.30 0.27 -9.07
N TYR A 202 12.02 -0.06 -8.91
CA TYR A 202 10.92 0.83 -9.29
C TYR A 202 10.97 2.18 -8.54
N ASP A 203 11.38 2.19 -7.28
CA ASP A 203 11.52 3.41 -6.49
C ASP A 203 12.53 4.39 -7.12
N LYS A 204 13.64 3.89 -7.69
CA LYS A 204 14.59 4.72 -8.43
C LYS A 204 14.00 5.29 -9.73
N THR A 205 13.18 4.50 -10.43
CA THR A 205 12.47 4.97 -11.62
C THR A 205 11.47 6.06 -11.26
N VAL A 206 10.68 5.84 -10.21
CA VAL A 206 9.72 6.81 -9.66
C VAL A 206 10.43 8.08 -9.21
N ASP A 207 11.56 7.99 -8.51
CA ASP A 207 12.35 9.14 -8.08
C ASP A 207 12.81 10.00 -9.27
N LYS A 208 13.36 9.36 -10.31
CA LYS A 208 13.80 10.04 -11.53
C LYS A 208 12.64 10.68 -12.26
N ASN A 209 11.53 9.97 -12.40
CA ASN A 209 10.33 10.46 -13.08
C ASN A 209 9.72 11.65 -12.33
N PHE A 210 9.67 11.58 -11.00
CA PHE A 210 9.22 12.67 -10.15
C PHE A 210 10.11 13.90 -10.26
N GLN A 211 11.44 13.75 -10.24
CA GLN A 211 12.37 14.86 -10.46
C GLN A 211 12.11 15.55 -11.80
N ASN A 212 11.95 14.78 -12.87
CA ASN A 212 11.65 15.31 -14.20
C ASN A 212 10.29 16.03 -14.24
N TRP A 213 9.26 15.46 -13.61
CA TRP A 213 7.93 16.05 -13.55
C TRP A 213 7.94 17.38 -12.76
N VAL A 214 8.56 17.40 -11.58
CA VAL A 214 8.70 18.61 -10.76
C VAL A 214 9.47 19.68 -11.51
N PHE A 215 10.58 19.33 -12.17
CA PHE A 215 11.39 20.28 -12.95
C PHE A 215 10.56 20.91 -14.07
N LYS A 216 9.78 20.11 -14.82
CA LYS A 216 8.87 20.62 -15.86
C LYS A 216 7.79 21.55 -15.29
N LYS A 217 7.16 21.19 -14.18
CA LYS A 217 6.12 22.03 -13.54
C LYS A 217 6.68 23.35 -13.02
N GLN A 218 7.86 23.30 -12.39
CA GLN A 218 8.55 24.45 -11.83
C GLN A 218 9.24 25.33 -12.89
N ALA A 219 9.48 24.84 -14.10
CA ALA A 219 9.98 25.66 -15.21
C ALA A 219 8.91 26.65 -15.73
N GLY A 220 7.63 26.39 -15.47
CA GLY A 220 6.52 27.28 -15.80
C GLY A 220 6.24 28.36 -14.73
N ALA A 221 5.11 29.05 -14.91
CA ALA A 221 4.62 30.04 -13.94
C ALA A 221 4.15 29.41 -12.62
N LEU A 222 3.81 28.11 -12.63
CA LEU A 222 3.39 27.38 -11.43
C LEU A 222 4.58 27.15 -10.51
N LYS A 223 4.50 27.64 -9.27
CA LYS A 223 5.48 27.40 -8.22
C LYS A 223 4.80 26.71 -7.05
N PHE A 224 5.22 25.48 -6.76
CA PHE A 224 4.75 24.78 -5.57
C PHE A 224 5.39 25.38 -4.31
N THR A 225 4.57 25.57 -3.28
CA THR A 225 5.05 25.92 -1.93
C THR A 225 5.81 24.76 -1.31
N GLU A 226 6.56 25.02 -0.23
CA GLU A 226 7.27 23.96 0.50
C GLU A 226 6.29 22.87 1.02
N GLU A 227 5.10 23.29 1.46
CA GLU A 227 4.08 22.37 1.95
C GLU A 227 3.49 21.52 0.82
N GLN A 228 3.18 22.12 -0.33
CA GLN A 228 2.77 21.38 -1.53
C GLN A 228 3.86 20.39 -1.96
N MET A 229 5.13 20.80 -1.97
CA MET A 229 6.25 19.93 -2.31
C MET A 229 6.43 18.76 -1.33
N ARG A 230 6.19 18.97 -0.04
CA ARG A 230 6.19 17.90 0.96
C ARG A 230 5.10 16.87 0.66
N TRP A 231 3.90 17.32 0.33
CA TRP A 231 2.79 16.44 -0.07
C TRP A 231 3.08 15.66 -1.34
N LEU A 232 3.62 16.33 -2.36
CA LEU A 232 4.04 15.67 -3.61
C LEU A 232 5.10 14.59 -3.38
N ARG A 233 6.03 14.79 -2.43
CA ARG A 233 7.02 13.78 -2.04
C ARG A 233 6.38 12.59 -1.33
N MET A 234 5.41 12.82 -0.44
CA MET A 234 4.66 11.73 0.21
C MET A 234 3.89 10.88 -0.81
N ILE A 235 3.25 11.53 -1.80
CA ILE A 235 2.57 10.84 -2.90
C ILE A 235 3.57 9.99 -3.70
N LYS A 236 4.71 10.57 -4.07
CA LYS A 236 5.79 9.85 -4.76
C LYS A 236 6.26 8.63 -3.97
N ASP A 237 6.50 8.77 -2.68
CA ASP A 237 6.95 7.67 -1.82
C ASP A 237 5.88 6.57 -1.70
N HIS A 238 4.59 6.95 -1.65
CA HIS A 238 3.48 6.02 -1.69
C HIS A 238 3.47 5.23 -3.01
N ILE A 239 3.43 5.93 -4.16
CA ILE A 239 3.44 5.32 -5.51
C ILE A 239 4.65 4.39 -5.72
N ALA A 240 5.82 4.74 -5.18
CA ALA A 240 7.01 3.89 -5.24
C ALA A 240 6.84 2.51 -4.56
N THR A 241 5.83 2.36 -3.69
CA THR A 241 5.57 1.14 -2.92
C THR A 241 4.23 0.46 -3.25
N SER A 242 3.22 1.23 -3.65
CA SER A 242 1.87 0.76 -4.00
C SER A 242 1.57 0.77 -5.49
N ILE A 243 2.45 1.38 -6.31
CA ILE A 243 2.38 1.52 -7.78
C ILE A 243 1.40 2.60 -8.25
N HIS A 244 0.37 2.88 -7.44
CA HIS A 244 -0.73 3.78 -7.76
C HIS A 244 -1.16 4.54 -6.50
N LEU A 245 -1.72 5.73 -6.68
CA LEU A 245 -2.43 6.46 -5.65
C LEU A 245 -3.89 6.66 -6.08
N ASP A 246 -4.82 6.06 -5.34
CA ASP A 246 -6.24 6.36 -5.41
C ASP A 246 -6.60 7.50 -4.45
N ALA A 247 -7.70 8.20 -4.72
CA ALA A 247 -8.15 9.28 -3.83
C ALA A 247 -8.40 8.75 -2.39
N ASP A 248 -8.91 7.52 -2.26
CA ASP A 248 -9.17 6.87 -0.96
C ASP A 248 -7.90 6.56 -0.17
N ASP A 249 -6.73 6.44 -0.82
CA ASP A 249 -5.45 6.25 -0.11
C ASP A 249 -5.10 7.45 0.77
N LEU A 250 -5.65 8.64 0.47
CA LEU A 250 -5.45 9.86 1.25
C LEU A 250 -6.13 9.81 2.63
N ASP A 251 -7.01 8.84 2.89
CA ASP A 251 -7.63 8.63 4.20
C ASP A 251 -6.79 7.74 5.13
N TYR A 252 -5.62 7.29 4.67
CA TYR A 252 -4.73 6.40 5.41
C TYR A 252 -3.33 7.00 5.62
N THR A 253 -2.56 6.38 6.52
CA THR A 253 -1.18 6.78 6.81
C THR A 253 -0.27 6.64 5.58
N PRO A 254 0.59 7.64 5.29
CA PRO A 254 0.94 8.81 6.11
C PRO A 254 0.08 10.07 5.86
N PHE A 255 -0.91 10.01 4.97
CA PHE A 255 -1.69 11.18 4.56
C PHE A 255 -2.65 11.63 5.64
N ASP A 256 -3.34 10.71 6.32
CA ASP A 256 -4.26 11.00 7.43
C ASP A 256 -3.61 11.84 8.54
N ALA A 257 -2.39 11.48 8.94
CA ALA A 257 -1.57 12.18 9.91
C ALA A 257 -1.13 13.58 9.45
N ALA A 258 -1.14 13.82 8.13
CA ALA A 258 -0.86 15.12 7.53
C ALA A 258 -2.15 15.92 7.22
N GLY A 259 -3.33 15.42 7.59
CA GLY A 259 -4.63 16.07 7.37
C GLY A 259 -5.46 15.49 6.20
N GLY A 260 -5.00 14.41 5.59
CA GLY A 260 -5.72 13.57 4.63
C GLY A 260 -6.26 14.30 3.41
N LYS A 261 -7.37 13.79 2.85
CA LYS A 261 -8.07 14.39 1.69
C LYS A 261 -8.34 15.89 1.88
N GLY A 262 -8.77 16.29 3.08
CA GLY A 262 -9.07 17.68 3.39
C GLY A 262 -7.85 18.60 3.21
N LYS A 263 -6.68 18.18 3.71
CA LYS A 263 -5.45 18.95 3.53
C LYS A 263 -4.98 18.95 2.08
N MET A 264 -5.09 17.83 1.36
CA MET A 264 -4.77 17.77 -0.07
C MET A 264 -5.63 18.78 -0.86
N PHE A 265 -6.94 18.83 -0.59
CA PHE A 265 -7.83 19.80 -1.21
C PHE A 265 -7.50 21.25 -0.82
N GLN A 266 -7.13 21.52 0.44
CA GLN A 266 -6.67 22.86 0.83
C GLN A 266 -5.41 23.31 0.06
N LEU A 267 -4.51 22.37 -0.25
CA LEU A 267 -3.24 22.67 -0.92
C LEU A 267 -3.39 22.82 -2.44
N PHE A 268 -4.23 22.01 -3.08
CA PHE A 268 -4.31 21.94 -4.54
C PHE A 268 -5.66 22.36 -5.11
N GLY A 269 -6.69 22.54 -4.26
CA GLY A 269 -8.04 22.94 -4.64
C GLY A 269 -8.64 22.01 -5.67
N ASP A 270 -9.31 22.59 -6.67
CA ASP A 270 -9.94 21.87 -7.78
C ASP A 270 -8.95 21.08 -8.65
N LYS A 271 -7.64 21.32 -8.50
CA LYS A 271 -6.59 20.59 -9.22
C LYS A 271 -6.13 19.32 -8.50
N MET A 272 -6.71 18.98 -7.35
CA MET A 272 -6.33 17.79 -6.60
C MET A 272 -6.34 16.52 -7.47
N ASP A 273 -7.45 16.24 -8.15
CA ASP A 273 -7.60 15.03 -8.97
C ASP A 273 -6.70 15.08 -10.21
N GLU A 274 -6.50 16.27 -10.78
CA GLU A 274 -5.54 16.48 -11.88
C GLU A 274 -4.12 16.10 -11.43
N ILE A 275 -3.68 16.58 -10.28
CA ILE A 275 -2.35 16.29 -9.73
C ILE A 275 -2.18 14.78 -9.44
N ILE A 276 -3.19 14.13 -8.88
CA ILE A 276 -3.15 12.67 -8.63
C ILE A 276 -2.98 11.91 -9.95
N ASN A 277 -3.81 12.22 -10.94
CA ASN A 277 -3.76 11.57 -12.26
C ASN A 277 -2.44 11.82 -12.98
N GLU A 278 -1.95 13.07 -12.96
CA GLU A 278 -0.66 13.42 -13.55
C GLU A 278 0.50 12.70 -12.87
N LEU A 279 0.49 12.56 -11.54
CA LEU A 279 1.54 11.85 -10.83
C LEU A 279 1.47 10.35 -11.11
N ASN A 280 0.30 9.73 -11.07
CA ASN A 280 0.12 8.32 -11.43
C ASN A 280 0.63 8.03 -12.85
N GLU A 281 0.41 8.95 -13.79
CA GLU A 281 0.91 8.83 -15.16
C GLU A 281 2.42 9.06 -15.26
N ALA A 282 2.90 10.20 -14.77
CA ALA A 282 4.28 10.61 -14.94
C ALA A 282 5.24 9.68 -14.20
N LEU A 283 4.86 9.17 -13.03
CA LEU A 283 5.73 8.32 -12.22
C LEU A 283 5.74 6.87 -12.75
N ALA A 284 4.64 6.40 -13.35
CA ALA A 284 4.56 5.10 -13.99
C ALA A 284 5.17 5.05 -15.41
N ALA A 285 5.58 6.20 -15.97
CA ALA A 285 6.16 6.31 -17.32
C ALA A 285 7.42 5.45 -17.52
#